data_AF-A0A1G4RT20-F1
#
_entry.id   AF-A0A1G4RT20-F1
#
_cell.length_a   1.000
_cell.length_b   1.000
_cell.length_c   1.000
_cell.angle_alpha   90.00
_cell.angle_beta   90.00
_cell.angle_gamma   90.00
#
_symmetry.space_group_name_H-M   'P 1'
#
loop_
_entity.id
_entity.type
_entity.pdbx_description
1 polymer ?
#
loop_
_entity_poly.entity_id
_entity_poly.type
_entity_poly.pdbx_seq_one_letter_code
_entity_poly.pdbx_strand_id
1 'polypeptide(L)'
;MRKTYDTSSIGTSFFCTTVYLYNKYCTGFAIICEKLPRHHRLSSFTHRIDPTLRAQSETLFNELGMSLGTAINVFLKKAVRVGGFPFDVNLDAPNRETIEAMLEAERIAKDPAVKAYNVEDALEELKK
;
A
#
# COMPACT_ATOMS: atom_id res chain seq x y z
N MET A 1 63.62 11.45 -9.19
CA MET A 1 63.72 9.97 -9.16
C MET A 1 62.42 9.43 -8.57
N ARG A 2 61.66 8.62 -9.34
CA ARG A 2 60.58 7.66 -8.99
C ARG A 2 59.80 7.88 -7.65
N LYS A 3 58.47 7.92 -7.60
CA LYS A 3 57.52 6.99 -8.24
C LYS A 3 56.15 7.64 -8.50
N THR A 4 55.58 7.31 -9.65
CA THR A 4 54.15 7.36 -9.97
C THR A 4 53.39 6.30 -9.19
N TYR A 5 52.25 6.67 -8.59
CA TYR A 5 51.19 5.73 -8.25
C TYR A 5 49.89 6.33 -8.76
N ASP A 6 49.33 5.67 -9.78
CA ASP A 6 47.94 5.81 -10.15
C ASP A 6 47.17 4.78 -9.32
N THR A 7 46.13 5.23 -8.62
CA THR A 7 45.02 4.40 -8.16
C THR A 7 43.88 5.35 -7.77
N SER A 8 43.02 5.63 -8.76
CA SER A 8 41.57 5.61 -8.54
C SER A 8 41.06 6.51 -7.41
N SER A 9 41.17 7.83 -7.57
CA SER A 9 40.46 8.79 -6.72
C SER A 9 39.00 8.88 -7.15
N ILE A 10 38.18 7.95 -6.64
CA ILE A 10 36.73 8.06 -6.61
C ILE A 10 36.41 9.27 -5.74
N GLY A 11 36.10 10.38 -6.40
CA GLY A 11 35.58 11.57 -5.77
C GLY A 11 34.16 11.32 -5.27
N THR A 12 34.02 10.98 -4.00
CA THR A 12 32.80 11.29 -3.25
C THR A 12 33.10 12.53 -2.41
N SER A 13 32.50 13.63 -2.86
CA SER A 13 32.48 14.92 -2.18
C SER A 13 31.89 14.75 -0.78
N PHE A 14 32.75 14.55 0.21
CA PHE A 14 32.44 14.79 1.60
C PHE A 14 32.56 16.29 1.82
N PHE A 15 31.44 17.00 1.80
CA PHE A 15 31.34 18.32 2.41
C PHE A 15 31.51 18.14 3.93
N CYS A 16 32.76 18.05 4.37
CA CYS A 16 33.15 18.25 5.76
C CYS A 16 33.33 19.75 5.96
N THR A 17 32.24 20.48 6.16
CA THR A 17 32.35 21.83 6.71
C THR A 17 32.70 21.68 8.19
N THR A 18 33.99 21.73 8.48
CA THR A 18 34.53 21.72 9.84
C THR A 18 34.04 22.98 10.58
N VAL A 19 33.04 22.85 11.43
CA VAL A 19 32.77 23.87 12.45
C VAL A 19 33.76 23.63 13.59
N TYR A 20 34.80 24.45 13.68
CA TYR A 20 35.69 24.49 14.83
C TYR A 20 34.93 25.04 16.04
N LEU A 21 34.50 24.17 16.96
CA LEU A 21 34.08 24.57 18.31
C LEU A 21 35.16 24.16 19.30
N TYR A 22 35.96 25.14 19.67
CA TYR A 22 36.92 25.09 20.77
C TYR A 22 36.16 25.12 22.10
N ASN A 23 35.78 23.96 22.66
CA ASN A 23 35.80 23.81 24.11
C ASN A 23 35.68 22.35 24.56
N LYS A 24 36.50 22.02 25.56
CA LYS A 24 36.50 20.76 26.31
C LYS A 24 35.15 20.59 27.02
N TYR A 25 34.85 19.34 27.39
CA TYR A 25 33.70 18.87 28.20
C TYR A 25 32.40 18.62 27.44
N CYS A 26 32.25 17.40 26.91
CA CYS A 26 31.01 16.63 27.02
C CYS A 26 31.25 15.18 26.58
N THR A 27 31.03 14.27 27.51
CA THR A 27 30.94 12.82 27.35
C THR A 27 29.85 12.44 26.34
N GLY A 28 30.16 11.48 25.45
CA GLY A 28 29.17 10.75 24.66
C GLY A 28 28.75 11.41 23.35
N PHE A 29 29.58 11.28 22.31
CA PHE A 29 29.12 11.50 20.95
C PHE A 29 28.35 10.25 20.49
N ALA A 30 27.05 10.22 20.77
CA ALA A 30 26.16 9.29 20.11
C ALA A 30 26.12 9.69 18.63
N ILE A 31 26.94 9.04 17.81
CA ILE A 31 26.72 9.03 16.36
C ILE A 31 25.36 8.35 16.19
N ILE A 32 24.32 9.15 16.02
CA ILE A 32 23.08 8.68 15.42
C ILE A 32 23.50 8.32 14.00
N CYS A 33 23.83 7.04 13.84
CA CYS A 33 24.11 6.44 12.55
C CYS A 33 22.77 6.42 11.83
N GLU A 34 22.45 7.52 11.16
CA GLU A 34 21.28 7.63 10.31
C GLU A 34 21.38 6.49 9.31
N LYS A 35 20.40 5.60 9.42
CA LYS A 35 20.38 4.30 8.79
C LYS A 35 20.44 4.48 7.29
N LEU A 36 21.62 4.30 6.70
CA LEU A 36 21.80 4.21 5.25
C LEU A 36 20.70 3.31 4.68
N PRO A 37 19.90 3.79 3.71
CA PRO A 37 18.70 3.09 3.27
C PRO A 37 19.10 1.72 2.72
N ARG A 38 18.52 0.66 3.29
CA ARG A 38 18.75 -0.72 2.83
C ARG A 38 18.54 -0.78 1.33
N HIS A 39 19.53 -1.28 0.59
CA HIS A 39 19.39 -1.63 -0.82
C HIS A 39 18.14 -2.50 -1.00
N HIS A 40 17.07 -1.91 -1.50
CA HIS A 40 15.88 -2.65 -1.87
C HIS A 40 16.18 -3.36 -3.17
N ARG A 41 16.24 -4.70 -3.12
CA ARG A 41 16.31 -5.53 -4.32
C ARG A 41 15.03 -5.29 -5.12
N LEU A 42 15.18 -4.67 -6.29
CA LEU A 42 14.09 -4.52 -7.24
C LEU A 42 13.79 -5.87 -7.87
N SER A 43 12.51 -6.25 -7.90
CA SER A 43 12.01 -7.42 -8.62
C SER A 43 11.30 -6.96 -9.90
N SER A 44 11.57 -7.62 -11.02
CA SER A 44 10.84 -7.39 -12.27
C SER A 44 9.52 -8.18 -12.28
N PHE A 45 8.49 -7.58 -12.88
CA PHE A 45 7.14 -8.13 -12.97
C PHE A 45 6.56 -7.76 -14.33
N THR A 46 6.13 -8.76 -15.11
CA THR A 46 5.68 -8.58 -16.50
C THR A 46 4.20 -8.94 -16.61
N HIS A 47 3.35 -7.96 -16.92
CA HIS A 47 1.90 -8.15 -17.04
C HIS A 47 1.43 -7.66 -18.40
N ARG A 48 0.53 -8.43 -19.03
CA ARG A 48 -0.10 -8.05 -20.30
C ARG A 48 -1.28 -7.14 -20.00
N ILE A 49 -1.27 -5.96 -20.61
CA ILE A 49 -2.31 -4.95 -20.47
C ILE A 49 -2.76 -4.58 -21.89
N ASP A 50 -4.05 -4.35 -22.06
CA ASP A 50 -4.59 -3.84 -23.32
C ASP A 50 -3.94 -2.49 -23.68
N PRO A 51 -3.51 -2.27 -24.94
CA PRO A 51 -2.81 -1.06 -25.33
C PRO A 51 -3.64 0.22 -25.13
N THR A 52 -4.96 0.14 -25.29
CA THR A 52 -5.85 1.30 -25.09
C THR A 52 -5.95 1.65 -23.60
N LEU A 53 -6.10 0.65 -22.74
CA LEU A 53 -6.13 0.83 -21.30
C LEU A 53 -4.79 1.37 -20.76
N ARG A 54 -3.67 0.90 -21.33
CA ARG A 54 -2.34 1.40 -20.98
C ARG A 54 -2.22 2.89 -21.29
N ALA A 55 -2.59 3.30 -22.50
CA ALA A 55 -2.51 4.71 -22.91
C ALA A 55 -3.39 5.62 -22.04
N GLN A 56 -4.64 5.20 -21.76
CA GLN A 56 -5.55 5.93 -20.88
C GLN A 56 -4.97 6.09 -19.46
N SER A 57 -4.43 5.01 -18.91
CA SER A 57 -3.84 5.00 -17.57
C SER A 57 -2.60 5.89 -17.49
N GLU A 58 -1.75 5.86 -18.53
CA GLU A 58 -0.55 6.70 -18.60
C GLU A 58 -0.93 8.20 -18.63
N THR A 59 -1.92 8.60 -19.43
CA THR A 59 -2.42 9.98 -19.44
C THR A 59 -2.90 10.41 -18.06
N LEU A 60 -3.77 9.60 -17.42
CA LEU A 60 -4.31 9.89 -16.09
C LEU A 60 -3.20 10.04 -15.03
N PHE A 61 -2.28 9.09 -14.95
CA PHE A 61 -1.23 9.14 -13.92
C PHE A 61 -0.20 10.23 -14.18
N ASN A 62 0.06 10.58 -15.44
CA ASN A 62 0.91 11.72 -15.78
C ASN A 62 0.29 13.05 -15.35
N GLU A 63 -1.04 13.22 -15.51
CA GLU A 63 -1.76 14.39 -14.97
C GLU A 63 -1.65 14.48 -13.44
N LEU A 64 -1.58 13.33 -12.75
CA LEU A 64 -1.34 13.24 -11.31
C LEU A 64 0.15 13.35 -10.92
N GLY A 65 1.06 13.54 -11.88
CA GLY A 65 2.49 13.72 -11.65
C GLY A 65 3.25 12.43 -11.30
N MET A 66 2.77 11.26 -11.74
CA MET A 66 3.44 9.97 -11.48
C MET A 66 3.44 9.04 -12.70
N SER A 67 4.46 8.18 -12.79
CA SER A 67 4.50 7.14 -13.82
C SER A 67 3.53 6.00 -13.51
N LEU A 68 3.08 5.29 -14.54
CA LEU A 68 2.26 4.07 -14.40
C LEU A 68 2.92 3.04 -13.46
N GLY A 69 4.24 2.84 -13.57
CA GLY A 69 4.98 1.93 -12.69
C GLY A 69 4.97 2.37 -11.23
N THR A 70 5.06 3.69 -10.97
CA THR A 70 4.93 4.25 -9.63
C THR A 70 3.52 4.03 -9.08
N ALA A 71 2.49 4.26 -9.90
CA ALA A 71 1.10 4.05 -9.51
C ALA A 71 0.81 2.59 -9.13
N ILE A 72 1.30 1.62 -9.91
CA ILE A 72 1.20 0.18 -9.60
C ILE A 72 1.88 -0.13 -8.25
N ASN A 73 3.07 0.44 -8.00
CA ASN A 73 3.76 0.23 -6.74
C ASN A 73 3.00 0.83 -5.54
N VAL A 74 2.36 1.99 -5.71
CA VAL A 74 1.50 2.59 -4.68
C VAL A 74 0.28 1.72 -4.41
N PHE A 75 -0.37 1.23 -5.47
CA PHE A 75 -1.51 0.31 -5.38
C PHE A 75 -1.16 -0.94 -4.56
N LEU A 76 -0.06 -1.63 -4.90
CA LEU A 76 0.36 -2.84 -4.20
C LEU A 76 0.69 -2.57 -2.73
N LYS A 77 1.37 -1.46 -2.42
CA LYS A 77 1.64 -1.05 -1.04
C LYS A 77 0.37 -0.80 -0.25
N LYS A 78 -0.64 -0.17 -0.86
CA LYS A 78 -1.93 0.08 -0.22
C LYS A 78 -2.69 -1.23 0.01
N ALA A 79 -2.71 -2.13 -0.97
CA ALA A 79 -3.35 -3.44 -0.86
C ALA A 79 -2.78 -4.26 0.31
N VAL A 80 -1.44 -4.32 0.41
CA VAL A 80 -0.75 -4.99 1.53
C VAL A 80 -1.09 -4.34 2.87
N ARG A 81 -1.19 -3.00 2.92
CA ARG A 81 -1.49 -2.28 4.17
C ARG A 81 -2.93 -2.49 4.65
N VAL A 82 -3.89 -2.62 3.74
CA VAL A 82 -5.31 -2.84 4.08
C VAL A 82 -5.61 -4.33 4.29
N GLY A 83 -4.77 -5.23 3.77
CA GLY A 83 -5.03 -6.67 3.82
C GLY A 83 -6.09 -7.12 2.82
N GLY A 84 -6.29 -6.33 1.75
CA GLY A 84 -7.37 -6.53 0.80
C GLY A 84 -7.26 -5.56 -0.38
N PHE A 85 -8.34 -5.46 -1.14
CA PHE A 85 -8.38 -4.57 -2.29
C PHE A 85 -8.43 -3.10 -1.81
N PRO A 86 -7.61 -2.17 -2.35
CA PRO A 86 -7.54 -0.79 -1.85
C PRO A 86 -8.74 0.11 -2.20
N PHE A 87 -9.78 -0.47 -2.80
CA PHE A 87 -11.07 0.11 -3.09
C PHE A 87 -12.15 -0.95 -2.94
N ASP A 88 -13.40 -0.54 -2.73
CA ASP A 88 -14.53 -1.46 -2.57
C ASP A 88 -14.82 -2.17 -3.90
N VAL A 89 -14.67 -3.50 -3.89
CA VAL A 89 -14.95 -4.33 -5.08
C VAL A 89 -16.37 -4.83 -4.96
N ASN A 90 -17.31 -3.96 -5.34
CA ASN A 90 -18.72 -4.30 -5.41
C ASN A 90 -19.13 -4.46 -6.87
N LEU A 91 -19.94 -5.49 -7.15
CA LEU A 91 -20.77 -5.48 -8.35
C LEU A 91 -21.92 -4.52 -8.06
N ASP A 92 -22.26 -3.61 -8.98
CA ASP A 92 -23.35 -2.64 -8.81
C ASP A 92 -24.70 -3.29 -8.45
N ALA A 93 -24.82 -4.60 -8.67
CA ALA A 93 -25.90 -5.43 -8.17
C ALA A 93 -25.36 -6.51 -7.22
N PRO A 94 -26.06 -6.80 -6.10
CA PRO A 94 -25.78 -7.97 -5.29
C PRO A 94 -25.82 -9.24 -6.15
N ASN A 95 -25.06 -10.26 -5.76
CA ASN A 95 -25.11 -11.54 -6.45
C ASN A 95 -26.54 -12.12 -6.41
N ARG A 96 -26.86 -13.03 -7.34
CA ARG A 96 -28.21 -13.61 -7.45
C ARG A 96 -28.69 -14.23 -6.12
N GLU A 97 -27.79 -14.88 -5.38
CA GLU A 97 -28.11 -15.52 -4.09
C GLU A 97 -28.54 -14.49 -3.03
N THR A 98 -27.84 -13.36 -2.94
CA THR A 98 -28.16 -12.26 -2.03
C THR A 98 -29.49 -11.60 -2.42
N ILE A 99 -29.75 -11.41 -3.73
CA ILE A 99 -31.04 -10.90 -4.21
C ILE A 99 -32.18 -11.84 -3.81
N GLU A 100 -32.01 -13.14 -4.00
CA GLU A 100 -33.02 -14.15 -3.64
C GLU A 100 -33.26 -14.18 -2.13
N ALA A 101 -32.20 -14.11 -1.32
CA ALA A 101 -32.32 -14.04 0.13
C ALA A 101 -33.07 -12.79 0.60
N MET A 102 -32.84 -11.62 -0.03
CA MET A 102 -33.57 -10.39 0.27
C MET A 102 -35.06 -10.51 -0.09
N LEU A 103 -35.38 -11.04 -1.27
CA LEU A 103 -36.76 -11.26 -1.72
C LEU A 103 -37.51 -12.25 -0.81
N GLU A 104 -36.84 -13.32 -0.40
CA GLU A 104 -37.40 -14.31 0.50
C GLU A 104 -37.63 -13.72 1.90
N ALA A 105 -36.68 -12.94 2.41
CA ALA A 105 -36.84 -12.24 3.69
C ALA A 105 -38.03 -11.27 3.66
N GLU A 106 -38.22 -10.51 2.58
CA GLU A 106 -39.38 -9.64 2.41
C GLU A 106 -40.71 -10.40 2.38
N ARG A 107 -40.73 -11.58 1.75
CA ARG A 107 -41.91 -12.45 1.70
C ARG A 107 -42.26 -12.96 3.10
N ILE A 108 -41.27 -13.45 3.83
CA ILE A 108 -41.40 -13.95 5.20
C ILE A 108 -41.86 -12.82 6.14
N ALA A 109 -41.31 -11.62 6.00
CA ALA A 109 -41.66 -10.48 6.86
C ALA A 109 -43.12 -10.00 6.70
N LYS A 110 -43.71 -10.20 5.52
CA LYS A 110 -45.11 -9.83 5.23
C LYS A 110 -46.11 -10.95 5.51
N ASP A 111 -45.63 -12.17 5.72
CA ASP A 111 -46.47 -13.33 5.96
C ASP A 111 -46.85 -13.44 7.45
N PRO A 112 -48.13 -13.24 7.81
CA PRO A 112 -48.59 -13.33 9.20
C PRO A 112 -48.55 -14.76 9.75
N ALA A 113 -48.33 -15.78 8.91
CA ALA A 113 -48.20 -17.17 9.33
C ALA A 113 -46.79 -17.55 9.81
N VAL A 114 -45.79 -16.70 9.57
CA VAL A 114 -44.42 -16.93 10.02
C VAL A 114 -44.28 -16.54 11.49
N LYS A 115 -43.64 -17.41 12.27
CA LYS A 115 -43.30 -17.14 13.67
C LYS A 115 -42.38 -15.91 13.76
N ALA A 116 -42.91 -14.80 14.25
CA ALA A 116 -42.14 -13.62 14.60
C ALA A 116 -41.38 -13.87 15.91
N TYR A 117 -40.09 -13.53 15.93
CA TYR A 117 -39.26 -13.62 17.11
C TYR A 117 -39.00 -12.21 17.66
N ASN A 118 -38.98 -12.09 18.99
CA ASN A 118 -38.44 -10.90 19.64
C ASN A 118 -36.92 -10.88 19.48
N VAL A 119 -36.29 -9.71 19.60
CA VAL A 119 -34.85 -9.53 19.35
C VAL A 119 -34.01 -10.40 20.28
N GLU A 120 -34.43 -10.54 21.54
CA GLU A 120 -33.77 -11.36 22.56
C GLU A 120 -33.84 -12.85 22.21
N ASP A 121 -35.03 -13.36 21.89
CA ASP A 121 -35.26 -14.77 21.55
C ASP A 121 -34.51 -15.17 20.27
N ALA A 122 -34.50 -14.28 19.27
CA ALA A 122 -33.78 -14.50 18.01
C ALA A 122 -32.26 -14.59 18.22
N LEU A 123 -31.71 -13.79 19.14
CA LEU A 123 -30.28 -13.77 19.43
C LEU A 123 -29.83 -15.02 20.20
N GLU A 124 -30.72 -15.63 20.98
CA GLU A 124 -30.45 -16.91 21.66
C GLU A 124 -30.40 -18.09 20.68
N GLU A 125 -31.27 -18.12 19.66
CA GLU A 125 -31.28 -19.20 18.66
C GLU A 125 -30.05 -19.18 17.75
N LEU A 126 -29.54 -18.00 17.36
CA LEU A 126 -28.36 -17.88 16.49
C LEU A 126 -27.03 -18.24 17.16
N LYS A 127 -27.00 -18.29 18.50
CA LYS A 127 -25.80 -18.64 19.29
C LYS A 127 -25.66 -20.15 19.57
N LYS A 128 -26.65 -20.95 19.15
CA LYS A 128 -26.56 -22.43 19.18
C LYS A 128 -25.72 -22.94 18.02
#